data_AF-X1G3J4-F1
#
_entry.id   AF-X1G3J4-F1
#
_cell.length_a   1.000
_cell.length_b   1.000
_cell.length_c   1.000
_cell.angle_alpha   90.00
_cell.angle_beta   90.00
_cell.angle_gamma   90.00
#
_symmetry.space_group_name_H-M   'P 1'
#
loop_
_entity.id
_entity.type
_entity.pdbx_description
1 polymer ?
#
loop_
_entity_poly.entity_id
_entity_poly.type
_entity_poly.pdbx_seq_one_letter_code
_entity_poly.pdbx_strand_id
1 'polypeptide(L)'
;MGTIKEKINDSKGCGGVMRTAPAGLAFPSDRAFQEGAEYAAITHGHPSGYLTAGFLSGMISYIIEGKTLAEAIDLCIGQLIKYDGHSETLEKIELAQKLPVSQKSVEESIQIIGEGWVGEEALAISVYCSLKFSDNWGRGTLAAVNHSGDSDSTGSITGAILGTLLGVELIPGKWVRDV
;
A
#
# COMPACT_ATOMS: atom_id res chain seq x y z
N MET A 1 -24.97 1.33 2.74
CA MET A 1 -23.59 0.84 2.55
C MET A 1 -22.75 1.42 3.68
N GLY A 2 -21.66 0.76 4.10
CA GLY A 2 -20.78 1.31 5.15
C GLY A 2 -20.12 2.61 4.70
N THR A 3 -19.81 3.48 5.67
CA THR A 3 -19.01 4.69 5.47
C THR A 3 -17.99 4.81 6.61
N ILE A 4 -17.05 5.75 6.51
CA ILE A 4 -16.09 6.03 7.59
C ILE A 4 -16.82 6.40 8.90
N LYS A 5 -17.93 7.13 8.81
CA LYS A 5 -18.72 7.60 9.96
C LYS A 5 -19.70 6.54 10.47
N GLU A 6 -20.33 5.81 9.55
CA GLU A 6 -21.34 4.78 9.83
C GLU A 6 -20.79 3.40 9.46
N LYS A 7 -20.06 2.81 10.40
CA LYS A 7 -19.42 1.49 10.27
C LYS A 7 -20.46 0.38 10.29
N ILE A 8 -20.35 -0.57 9.36
CA ILE A 8 -21.21 -1.77 9.31
C ILE A 8 -20.52 -3.04 9.85
N ASN A 9 -19.22 -2.96 10.13
CA ASN A 9 -18.39 -3.99 10.72
C ASN A 9 -17.10 -3.36 11.29
N ASP A 10 -16.20 -4.20 11.81
CA ASP A 10 -14.89 -3.81 12.31
C ASP A 10 -13.75 -4.57 11.61
N SER A 11 -13.90 -4.83 10.30
CA SER A 11 -12.92 -5.59 9.52
C SER A 11 -11.65 -4.79 9.26
N LYS A 12 -10.50 -5.39 9.61
CA LYS A 12 -9.14 -4.92 9.31
C LYS A 12 -8.52 -5.56 8.07
N GLY A 13 -9.22 -6.48 7.40
CA GLY A 13 -8.65 -7.25 6.30
C GLY A 13 -8.03 -6.37 5.20
N CYS A 14 -6.98 -6.88 4.55
CA CYS A 14 -6.29 -6.21 3.44
C CYS A 14 -7.18 -5.97 2.20
N GLY A 15 -8.37 -6.60 2.16
CA GLY A 15 -9.31 -6.51 1.06
C GLY A 15 -9.69 -5.08 0.66
N GLY A 16 -9.64 -4.12 1.59
CA GLY A 16 -9.84 -2.70 1.32
C GLY A 16 -8.71 -2.12 0.46
N VAL A 17 -7.46 -2.28 0.90
CA VAL A 17 -6.28 -1.72 0.23
C VAL A 17 -5.95 -2.43 -1.09
N MET A 18 -6.14 -3.75 -1.19
CA MET A 18 -5.73 -4.54 -2.37
C MET A 18 -6.42 -4.14 -3.70
N ARG A 19 -7.45 -3.29 -3.65
CA ARG A 19 -8.29 -2.93 -4.82
C ARG A 19 -8.48 -1.43 -5.02
N THR A 20 -7.73 -0.58 -4.33
CA THR A 20 -7.95 0.88 -4.34
C THR A 20 -6.91 1.68 -5.12
N ALA A 21 -5.88 1.04 -5.67
CA ALA A 21 -4.97 1.68 -6.63
C ALA A 21 -5.69 2.45 -7.78
N PRO A 22 -6.81 1.94 -8.37
CA PRO A 22 -7.55 2.69 -9.39
C PRO A 22 -8.09 4.05 -8.93
N ALA A 23 -8.41 4.23 -7.64
CA ALA A 23 -8.83 5.53 -7.13
C ALA A 23 -7.70 6.56 -7.20
N GLY A 24 -6.45 6.14 -6.96
CA GLY A 24 -5.28 7.00 -7.15
C GLY A 24 -5.01 7.39 -8.61
N LEU A 25 -5.42 6.56 -9.57
CA LEU A 25 -5.36 6.88 -11.00
C LEU A 25 -6.48 7.84 -11.42
N ALA A 26 -7.64 7.77 -10.77
CA ALA A 26 -8.85 8.48 -11.17
C ALA A 26 -8.99 9.88 -10.53
N PHE A 27 -8.36 10.11 -9.38
CA PHE A 27 -8.50 11.35 -8.62
C PHE A 27 -7.17 12.07 -8.39
N PRO A 28 -7.17 13.41 -8.35
CA PRO A 28 -6.00 14.20 -7.96
C PRO A 28 -5.61 13.97 -6.50
N SER A 29 -4.38 14.33 -6.14
CA SER A 29 -3.78 13.95 -4.86
C SER A 29 -4.43 14.57 -3.63
N ASP A 30 -5.17 15.68 -3.80
CA ASP A 30 -5.99 16.31 -2.75
C ASP A 30 -7.30 15.58 -2.45
N ARG A 31 -7.71 14.62 -3.30
CA ARG A 31 -8.92 13.81 -3.13
C ARG A 31 -8.67 12.31 -3.08
N ALA A 32 -7.63 11.80 -3.73
CA ALA A 32 -7.41 10.37 -3.91
C ALA A 32 -7.38 9.58 -2.60
N PHE A 33 -6.77 10.15 -1.54
CA PHE A 33 -6.75 9.51 -0.22
C PHE A 33 -8.17 9.33 0.34
N GLN A 34 -8.96 10.41 0.32
CA GLN A 34 -10.33 10.38 0.84
C GLN A 34 -11.19 9.39 0.06
N GLU A 35 -11.14 9.41 -1.27
CA GLU A 35 -11.91 8.51 -2.12
C GLU A 35 -11.53 7.04 -1.88
N GLY A 36 -10.24 6.73 -1.80
CA GLY A 36 -9.77 5.38 -1.48
C GLY A 36 -10.26 4.89 -0.12
N ALA A 37 -10.23 5.76 0.89
CA ALA A 37 -10.73 5.44 2.22
C ALA A 37 -12.25 5.22 2.24
N GLU A 38 -13.04 6.08 1.59
CA GLU A 38 -14.49 5.93 1.51
C GLU A 38 -14.89 4.66 0.75
N TYR A 39 -14.20 4.29 -0.33
CA TYR A 39 -14.47 3.06 -1.07
C TYR A 39 -14.17 1.80 -0.25
N ALA A 40 -13.09 1.81 0.54
CA ALA A 40 -12.79 0.70 1.43
C ALA A 40 -13.78 0.61 2.60
N ALA A 41 -14.23 1.74 3.14
CA ALA A 41 -15.17 1.80 4.26
C ALA A 41 -16.55 1.18 3.97
N ILE A 42 -16.90 1.01 2.69
CA ILE A 42 -18.09 0.26 2.25
C ILE A 42 -18.08 -1.17 2.81
N THR A 43 -16.91 -1.81 2.94
CA THR A 43 -16.79 -3.20 3.43
C THR A 43 -15.83 -3.38 4.60
N HIS A 44 -14.94 -2.43 4.91
CA HIS A 44 -13.96 -2.50 6.00
C HIS A 44 -14.16 -1.31 6.94
N GLY A 45 -14.91 -1.50 8.03
CA GLY A 45 -15.26 -0.42 8.94
C GLY A 45 -14.17 -0.05 9.96
N HIS A 46 -13.12 -0.88 10.11
CA HIS A 46 -12.01 -0.55 11.01
C HIS A 46 -11.06 0.48 10.34
N PRO A 47 -10.54 1.48 11.07
CA PRO A 47 -9.57 2.47 10.55
C PRO A 47 -8.41 1.86 9.77
N SER A 48 -7.70 0.87 10.31
CA SER A 48 -6.60 0.19 9.60
C SER A 48 -7.03 -0.55 8.33
N GLY A 49 -8.31 -0.88 8.18
CA GLY A 49 -8.86 -1.46 6.94
C GLY A 49 -9.12 -0.44 5.84
N TYR A 50 -9.61 0.77 6.16
CA TYR A 50 -9.92 1.80 5.16
C TYR A 50 -8.83 2.88 5.00
N LEU A 51 -8.08 3.22 6.04
CA LEU A 51 -7.01 4.23 5.95
C LEU A 51 -5.85 3.76 5.09
N THR A 52 -5.58 2.45 5.07
CA THR A 52 -4.54 1.85 4.22
C THR A 52 -4.89 1.92 2.73
N ALA A 53 -6.18 1.78 2.40
CA ALA A 53 -6.70 2.02 1.07
C ALA A 53 -6.59 3.50 0.64
N GLY A 54 -6.92 4.42 1.53
CA GLY A 54 -6.68 5.85 1.30
C GLY A 54 -5.21 6.14 1.08
N PHE A 55 -4.34 5.57 1.90
CA PHE A 55 -2.88 5.74 1.79
C PHE A 55 -2.35 5.27 0.44
N LEU A 56 -2.71 4.07 -0.01
CA LEU A 56 -2.31 3.56 -1.33
C LEU A 56 -2.82 4.47 -2.45
N SER A 57 -4.10 4.87 -2.41
CA SER A 57 -4.70 5.73 -3.43
C SER A 57 -4.00 7.09 -3.51
N GLY A 58 -3.73 7.71 -2.37
CA GLY A 58 -2.97 8.95 -2.29
C GLY A 58 -1.54 8.79 -2.83
N MET A 59 -0.85 7.71 -2.47
CA MET A 59 0.51 7.44 -2.96
C MET A 59 0.55 7.35 -4.48
N ILE A 60 -0.36 6.57 -5.07
CA ILE A 60 -0.45 6.38 -6.53
C ILE A 60 -0.68 7.74 -7.21
N SER A 61 -1.60 8.55 -6.70
CA SER A 61 -1.88 9.88 -7.25
C SER A 61 -0.67 10.82 -7.15
N TYR A 62 0.02 10.86 -6.01
CA TYR A 62 1.25 11.66 -5.86
C TYR A 62 2.37 11.22 -6.80
N ILE A 63 2.55 9.90 -7.00
CA ILE A 63 3.56 9.38 -7.94
C ILE A 63 3.24 9.80 -9.37
N ILE A 64 1.96 9.75 -9.79
CA ILE A 64 1.53 10.26 -11.11
C ILE A 64 1.83 11.76 -11.26
N GLU A 65 1.66 12.53 -10.20
CA GLU A 65 2.00 13.96 -10.15
C GLU A 65 3.52 14.23 -10.10
N GLY A 66 4.35 13.19 -10.27
CA GLY A 66 5.80 13.30 -10.39
C GLY A 66 6.54 13.35 -9.05
N LYS A 67 5.88 13.01 -7.94
CA LYS A 67 6.55 12.87 -6.63
C LYS A 67 7.38 11.60 -6.59
N THR A 68 8.51 11.66 -5.90
CA THR A 68 9.27 10.46 -5.55
C THR A 68 8.46 9.58 -4.60
N LEU A 69 8.81 8.30 -4.52
CA LEU A 69 8.17 7.36 -3.60
C LEU A 69 8.24 7.84 -2.14
N ALA A 70 9.38 8.40 -1.72
CA ALA A 70 9.55 8.93 -0.36
C ALA A 70 8.65 10.15 -0.10
N GLU A 71 8.61 11.12 -1.03
CA GLU A 71 7.73 12.29 -0.91
C GLU A 71 6.24 11.89 -0.89
N ALA A 72 5.84 10.91 -1.71
CA ALA A 72 4.47 10.41 -1.74
C ALA A 72 4.06 9.78 -0.39
N ILE A 73 4.96 9.02 0.24
CA ILE A 73 4.75 8.45 1.58
C ILE A 73 4.59 9.56 2.61
N ASP A 74 5.50 10.54 2.64
CA ASP A 74 5.48 11.62 3.63
C ASP A 74 4.21 12.50 3.50
N LEU A 75 3.79 12.78 2.27
CA LEU A 75 2.54 13.52 2.01
C LEU A 75 1.31 12.71 2.46
N CYS A 76 1.28 11.39 2.19
CA CYS A 76 0.21 10.52 2.67
C CYS A 76 0.20 10.39 4.20
N ILE A 77 1.36 10.36 4.88
CA ILE A 77 1.44 10.43 6.34
C ILE A 77 0.77 11.72 6.84
N GLY A 78 1.06 12.86 6.21
CA GLY A 78 0.44 14.15 6.54
C GLY A 78 -1.09 14.16 6.37
N GLN A 79 -1.64 13.36 5.46
CA GLN A 79 -3.09 13.15 5.35
C GLN A 79 -3.62 12.17 6.41
N LEU A 80 -2.94 11.04 6.58
CA LEU A 80 -3.28 9.95 7.49
C LEU A 80 -3.49 10.42 8.93
N ILE A 81 -2.58 11.26 9.46
CA ILE A 81 -2.64 11.74 10.85
C ILE A 81 -3.84 12.64 11.16
N LYS A 82 -4.60 13.07 10.13
CA LYS A 82 -5.84 13.85 10.29
C LYS A 82 -7.05 12.98 10.63
N TYR A 83 -6.94 11.66 10.50
CA TYR A 83 -8.02 10.72 10.77
C TYR A 83 -7.89 10.08 12.15
N ASP A 84 -9.01 9.84 12.82
CA ASP A 84 -9.04 9.06 14.05
C ASP A 84 -8.67 7.59 13.79
N GLY A 85 -7.94 6.96 14.72
CA GLY A 85 -7.53 5.55 14.60
C GLY A 85 -6.39 5.29 13.62
N HIS A 86 -5.65 6.32 13.20
CA HIS A 86 -4.54 6.19 12.25
C HIS A 86 -3.30 5.47 12.79
N SER A 87 -3.14 5.35 14.10
CA SER A 87 -1.87 5.02 14.76
C SER A 87 -1.28 3.68 14.31
N GLU A 88 -2.08 2.63 14.15
CA GLU A 88 -1.58 1.32 13.68
C GLU A 88 -1.03 1.39 12.26
N THR A 89 -1.72 2.11 11.37
CA THR A 89 -1.26 2.30 9.99
C THR A 89 0.04 3.10 9.97
N LEU A 90 0.11 4.19 10.74
CA LEU A 90 1.30 5.02 10.84
C LEU A 90 2.51 4.21 11.36
N GLU A 91 2.33 3.46 12.44
CA GLU A 91 3.40 2.64 13.03
C GLU A 91 3.99 1.65 12.01
N LYS A 92 3.12 0.96 11.24
CA LYS A 92 3.56 0.01 10.22
C LYS A 92 4.25 0.69 9.03
N ILE A 93 3.78 1.86 8.60
CA ILE A 93 4.45 2.65 7.54
C ILE A 93 5.82 3.12 8.00
N GLU A 94 5.95 3.66 9.21
CA GLU A 94 7.23 4.09 9.76
C GLU A 94 8.21 2.91 9.90
N LEU A 95 7.71 1.74 10.31
CA LEU A 95 8.50 0.51 10.34
C LEU A 95 8.99 0.13 8.93
N ALA A 96 8.12 0.19 7.93
CA ALA A 96 8.46 -0.07 6.53
C ALA A 96 9.51 0.91 5.97
N GLN A 97 9.53 2.16 6.42
CA GLN A 97 10.57 3.14 6.04
C GLN A 97 11.93 2.86 6.70
N LYS A 98 11.96 2.27 7.91
CA LYS A 98 13.18 2.00 8.67
C LYS A 98 13.90 0.72 8.23
N LEU A 99 13.17 -0.29 7.78
CA LEU A 99 13.73 -1.61 7.45
C LEU A 99 14.67 -1.66 6.22
N PRO A 100 14.49 -0.87 5.14
CA PRO A 100 15.34 -0.94 3.95
C PRO A 100 16.82 -0.65 4.22
N VAL A 101 17.11 0.21 5.21
CA VAL A 101 18.46 0.61 5.63
C VAL A 101 19.04 -0.27 6.76
N SER A 102 18.26 -1.24 7.25
CA SER A 102 18.75 -2.19 8.26
C SER A 102 19.63 -3.28 7.63
N GLN A 103 20.38 -4.00 8.47
CA GLN A 103 21.20 -5.15 8.05
C GLN A 103 20.40 -6.46 7.92
N LYS A 104 19.06 -6.40 8.06
CA LYS A 104 18.20 -7.58 7.97
C LYS A 104 17.99 -8.00 6.51
N SER A 105 17.81 -9.30 6.33
CA SER A 105 17.34 -9.85 5.06
C SER A 105 15.92 -9.37 4.72
N VAL A 106 15.51 -9.57 3.48
CA VAL A 106 14.15 -9.26 3.02
C VAL A 106 13.12 -10.09 3.79
N GLU A 107 13.37 -11.38 3.93
CA GLU A 107 12.50 -12.31 4.66
C GLU A 107 12.31 -11.89 6.12
N GLU A 108 13.40 -11.62 6.84
CA GLU A 108 13.35 -11.15 8.24
C GLU A 108 12.61 -9.81 8.35
N SER A 109 12.81 -8.91 7.39
CA SER A 109 12.13 -7.60 7.39
C SER A 109 10.62 -7.77 7.21
N ILE A 110 10.18 -8.64 6.30
CA ILE A 110 8.76 -8.94 6.08
C ILE A 110 8.16 -9.60 7.33
N GLN A 111 8.83 -10.59 7.92
CA GLN A 111 8.39 -11.26 9.16
C GLN A 111 8.21 -10.27 10.32
N ILE A 112 9.04 -9.24 10.42
CA ILE A 112 8.89 -8.17 11.43
C ILE A 112 7.67 -7.28 11.15
N ILE A 113 7.36 -7.01 9.87
CA ILE A 113 6.18 -6.24 9.50
C ILE A 113 4.92 -7.04 9.79
N GLY A 114 4.89 -8.33 9.45
CA GLY A 114 3.75 -9.22 9.67
C GLY A 114 3.52 -10.17 8.49
N GLU A 115 2.31 -10.70 8.39
CA GLU A 115 1.95 -11.69 7.37
C GLU A 115 1.07 -11.12 6.26
N GLY A 116 0.54 -9.90 6.40
CA GLY A 116 -0.20 -9.21 5.35
C GLY A 116 -1.71 -9.48 5.35
N TRP A 117 -2.24 -10.23 6.31
CA TRP A 117 -3.68 -10.52 6.40
C TRP A 117 -4.53 -9.28 6.69
N VAL A 118 -3.96 -8.31 7.41
CA VAL A 118 -4.59 -7.02 7.74
C VAL A 118 -4.00 -5.90 6.89
N GLY A 119 -4.80 -4.87 6.63
CA GLY A 119 -4.47 -3.81 5.68
C GLY A 119 -3.17 -3.09 6.00
N GLU A 120 -2.88 -2.83 7.28
CA GLU A 120 -1.68 -2.12 7.70
C GLU A 120 -0.40 -2.93 7.48
N GLU A 121 -0.48 -4.26 7.59
CA GLU A 121 0.64 -5.15 7.28
C GLU A 121 0.83 -5.28 5.77
N ALA A 122 -0.25 -5.52 5.02
CA ALA A 122 -0.20 -5.68 3.57
C ALA A 122 0.41 -4.44 2.89
N LEU A 123 -0.06 -3.25 3.29
CA LEU A 123 0.45 -1.98 2.80
C LEU A 123 1.92 -1.79 3.19
N ALA A 124 2.29 -2.04 4.45
CA ALA A 124 3.66 -1.85 4.92
C ALA A 124 4.67 -2.80 4.26
N ILE A 125 4.33 -4.08 4.06
CA ILE A 125 5.15 -5.02 3.28
C ILE A 125 5.38 -4.46 1.87
N SER A 126 4.32 -3.94 1.26
CA SER A 126 4.38 -3.42 -0.10
C SER A 126 5.21 -2.14 -0.22
N VAL A 127 5.08 -1.23 0.74
CA VAL A 127 5.89 -0.01 0.85
C VAL A 127 7.36 -0.38 1.08
N TYR A 128 7.64 -1.33 1.97
CA TYR A 128 8.99 -1.82 2.23
C TYR A 128 9.64 -2.38 0.95
N CYS A 129 8.95 -3.28 0.25
CA CYS A 129 9.46 -3.88 -0.98
C CYS A 129 9.67 -2.82 -2.07
N SER A 130 8.73 -1.87 -2.19
CA SER A 130 8.83 -0.77 -3.16
C SER A 130 9.99 0.17 -2.86
N LEU A 131 10.28 0.47 -1.59
CA LEU A 131 11.44 1.27 -1.20
C LEU A 131 12.75 0.53 -1.44
N LYS A 132 12.82 -0.76 -1.08
CA LYS A 132 14.02 -1.60 -1.20
C LYS A 132 14.41 -1.84 -2.67
N PHE A 133 13.44 -1.91 -3.57
CA PHE A 133 13.61 -2.24 -5.00
C PHE A 133 12.95 -1.19 -5.91
N SER A 134 13.10 0.09 -5.55
CA SER A 134 12.43 1.22 -6.23
C SER A 134 12.78 1.40 -7.70
N ASP A 135 13.87 0.78 -8.18
CA ASP A 135 14.35 0.81 -9.56
C ASP A 135 14.04 -0.49 -10.33
N ASN A 136 13.40 -1.47 -9.70
CA ASN A 136 13.23 -2.80 -10.28
C ASN A 136 11.88 -3.44 -9.90
N TRP A 137 10.90 -3.27 -10.80
CA TRP A 137 9.56 -3.85 -10.65
C TRP A 137 9.60 -5.33 -10.31
N GLY A 138 10.38 -6.11 -11.07
CA GLY A 138 10.43 -7.56 -10.93
C GLY A 138 11.03 -8.05 -9.61
N ARG A 139 12.07 -7.38 -9.11
CA ARG A 139 12.64 -7.72 -7.80
C ARG A 139 11.72 -7.32 -6.67
N GLY A 140 11.06 -6.15 -6.78
CA GLY A 140 10.12 -5.67 -5.77
C GLY A 140 8.91 -6.58 -5.61
N THR A 141 8.25 -6.95 -6.71
CA THR A 141 7.10 -7.86 -6.65
C THR A 141 7.50 -9.27 -6.25
N LEU A 142 8.65 -9.78 -6.72
CA LEU A 142 9.16 -11.07 -6.29
C LEU A 142 9.47 -11.11 -4.78
N ALA A 143 10.02 -10.03 -4.23
CA ALA A 143 10.23 -9.92 -2.78
C ALA A 143 8.89 -9.93 -2.02
N ALA A 144 7.90 -9.20 -2.51
CA ALA A 144 6.59 -9.09 -1.88
C ALA A 144 5.80 -10.41 -1.88
N VAL A 145 6.00 -11.30 -2.87
CA VAL A 145 5.27 -12.59 -2.92
C VAL A 145 6.01 -13.75 -2.23
N ASN A 146 7.28 -13.58 -1.86
CA ASN A 146 8.09 -14.64 -1.25
C ASN A 146 8.00 -14.64 0.28
N HIS A 147 6.79 -14.76 0.82
CA HIS A 147 6.54 -15.03 2.23
C HIS A 147 5.32 -15.94 2.40
N SER A 148 5.16 -16.56 3.57
CA SER A 148 4.11 -17.56 3.84
C SER A 148 2.73 -16.97 4.20
N GLY A 149 2.58 -15.65 4.12
CA GLY A 149 1.36 -14.94 4.47
C GLY A 149 0.49 -14.63 3.25
N ASP A 150 -0.22 -13.51 3.28
CA ASP A 150 -1.12 -13.03 2.23
C ASP A 150 -0.36 -12.44 1.02
N SER A 151 0.43 -13.29 0.39
CA SER A 151 1.43 -12.95 -0.63
C SER A 151 0.84 -12.42 -1.93
N ASP A 152 -0.40 -12.79 -2.28
CA ASP A 152 -1.09 -12.30 -3.46
C ASP A 152 -1.49 -10.82 -3.31
N SER A 153 -2.01 -10.43 -2.15
CA SER A 153 -2.34 -9.03 -1.85
C SER A 153 -1.10 -8.14 -1.81
N THR A 154 -0.04 -8.56 -1.13
CA THR A 154 1.23 -7.80 -1.04
C THR A 154 1.90 -7.69 -2.41
N GLY A 155 1.88 -8.76 -3.21
CA GLY A 155 2.34 -8.75 -4.59
C GLY A 155 1.56 -7.77 -5.47
N SER A 156 0.23 -7.78 -5.39
CA SER A 156 -0.67 -6.89 -6.14
C SER A 156 -0.43 -5.42 -5.79
N ILE A 157 -0.40 -5.08 -4.50
CA ILE A 157 -0.18 -3.70 -4.02
C ILE A 157 1.22 -3.22 -4.42
N THR A 158 2.26 -4.05 -4.23
CA THR A 158 3.63 -3.71 -4.65
C THR A 158 3.72 -3.48 -6.15
N GLY A 159 3.06 -4.33 -6.94
CA GLY A 159 3.01 -4.21 -8.40
C GLY A 159 2.35 -2.93 -8.86
N ALA A 160 1.27 -2.50 -8.17
CA ALA A 160 0.61 -1.23 -8.44
C ALA A 160 1.51 -0.02 -8.12
N ILE A 161 2.19 -0.02 -6.97
CA ILE A 161 3.10 1.06 -6.57
C ILE A 161 4.27 1.16 -7.55
N LEU A 162 5.00 0.06 -7.77
CA LEU A 162 6.16 0.06 -8.66
C LEU A 162 5.77 0.26 -10.12
N GLY A 163 4.61 -0.25 -10.55
CA GLY A 163 4.11 -0.04 -11.91
C GLY A 163 3.81 1.43 -12.19
N THR A 164 3.27 2.14 -11.20
CA THR A 164 3.04 3.58 -11.28
C THR A 164 4.35 4.36 -11.27
N LEU A 165 5.31 3.95 -10.43
CA LEU A 165 6.61 4.61 -10.29
C LEU A 165 7.52 4.45 -11.51
N LEU A 166 7.56 3.25 -12.09
CA LEU A 166 8.52 2.86 -13.12
C LEU A 166 7.94 2.88 -14.53
N GLY A 167 6.62 2.88 -14.65
CA GLY A 167 5.91 2.72 -15.91
C GLY A 167 5.84 1.27 -16.39
N VAL A 168 4.90 1.03 -17.32
CA VAL A 168 4.58 -0.31 -17.85
C VAL A 168 5.77 -0.97 -18.55
N GLU A 169 6.66 -0.18 -19.14
CA GLU A 169 7.81 -0.68 -19.92
C GLU A 169 8.83 -1.46 -19.06
N LEU A 170 8.87 -1.24 -17.74
CA LEU A 170 9.76 -1.98 -16.84
C LEU A 170 9.12 -3.24 -16.25
N ILE A 171 7.86 -3.55 -16.59
CA ILE A 171 7.22 -4.81 -16.23
C ILE A 171 7.79 -5.91 -17.13
N PRO A 172 8.34 -7.02 -16.59
CA PRO A 172 8.90 -8.10 -17.43
C PRO A 172 7.83 -8.67 -18.37
N GLY A 173 7.98 -8.48 -19.68
CA GLY A 173 6.96 -8.89 -20.65
C GLY A 173 6.58 -10.38 -20.58
N LYS A 174 7.50 -11.25 -20.17
CA LYS A 174 7.21 -12.68 -19.93
C LYS A 174 6.17 -12.93 -18.82
N TRP A 175 5.97 -11.98 -17.92
CA TRP A 175 5.01 -12.07 -16.81
C TRP A 175 3.66 -11.43 -17.15
N VAL A 176 3.55 -10.72 -18.27
CA VAL A 176 2.28 -10.13 -18.74
C VAL A 176 1.56 -11.06 -19.70
N ARG A 177 2.29 -11.87 -20.48
CA ARG A 177 1.73 -12.69 -21.57
C ARG A 177 0.72 -13.75 -21.13
N ASP A 178 0.80 -14.20 -19.87
CA ASP A 178 0.08 -15.36 -19.36
C ASP A 178 -0.85 -15.00 -18.18
N VAL A 179 -1.25 -13.73 -18.08
CA VAL A 179 -2.15 -13.18 -17.04
C VAL A 179 -3.52 -12.87 -17.63
#